data_AF-A0A6M0IU11-F1
#
_entry.id   AF-A0A6M0IU11-F1
#
_cell.length_a   1.000
_cell.length_b   1.000
_cell.length_c   1.000
_cell.angle_alpha   90.00
_cell.angle_beta   90.00
_cell.angle_gamma   90.00
#
_symmetry.space_group_name_H-M   'P 1'
#
loop_
_entity.id
_entity.type
_entity.pdbx_description
1 polymer ?
#
loop_
_entity_poly.entity_id
_entity_poly.type
_entity_poly.pdbx_seq_one_letter_code
_entity_poly.pdbx_strand_id
1 'polypeptide(L)' 'MPENRSLTYSQLQQAIDYIHAHLNRDLSLAELASVVNISPTYCASLFKRMMGISPHQYVIQRRVEQANFSSKIYRF' A
#
# COMPACT_ATOMS: atom_id res chain seq x y z
N MET A 1 -12.56 1.25 -25.26
CA MET A 1 -12.03 1.25 -23.88
C MET A 1 -10.83 0.33 -23.91
N PRO A 2 -9.55 0.75 -23.85
CA PRO A 2 -8.47 -0.20 -23.98
C PRO A 2 -8.32 -0.98 -22.66
N GLU A 3 -9.04 -2.10 -22.64
CA GLU A 3 -8.69 -3.37 -22.03
C GLU A 3 -7.22 -3.78 -22.29
N ASN A 4 -6.65 -4.51 -21.33
CA ASN A 4 -5.36 -5.21 -21.37
C ASN A 4 -4.10 -4.42 -20.93
N ARG A 5 -3.91 -4.29 -19.61
CA ARG A 5 -2.56 -4.28 -19.03
C ARG A 5 -2.44 -5.47 -18.10
N SER A 6 -1.70 -6.48 -18.53
CA SER A 6 -1.15 -7.50 -17.65
C SER A 6 -0.55 -6.78 -16.44
N LEU A 7 -1.19 -6.97 -15.30
CA LEU A 7 -0.84 -6.41 -14.00
C LEU A 7 0.66 -6.58 -13.76
N THR A 8 1.41 -5.50 -13.83
CA THR A 8 2.87 -5.58 -13.71
C THR A 8 3.23 -5.47 -12.24
N TYR A 9 4.14 -6.33 -11.80
CA TYR A 9 4.78 -6.26 -10.48
C TYR A 9 5.26 -4.83 -10.15
N SER A 10 5.65 -4.07 -11.17
CA SER A 10 6.00 -2.64 -11.08
C SER A 10 4.88 -1.75 -10.50
N GLN A 11 3.61 -1.93 -10.89
CA GLN A 11 2.52 -1.11 -10.34
C GLN A 11 2.26 -1.45 -8.87
N LEU A 12 2.32 -2.73 -8.50
CA LEU A 12 2.22 -3.15 -7.11
C LEU A 12 3.37 -2.55 -6.28
N GLN A 13 4.59 -2.63 -6.80
CA GLN A 13 5.77 -2.09 -6.13
C GLN A 13 5.64 -0.58 -5.92
N GLN A 14 5.20 0.18 -6.93
CA GLN A 14 4.92 1.61 -6.80
C GLN A 14 3.88 1.91 -5.71
N ALA A 15 2.80 1.14 -5.63
CA ALA A 15 1.81 1.31 -4.57
C ALA A 15 2.40 1.01 -3.19
N ILE A 16 3.22 -0.04 -3.05
CA ILE A 16 3.89 -0.41 -1.79
C ILE A 16 4.89 0.68 -1.36
N ASP A 17 5.73 1.14 -2.28
CA ASP A 17 6.72 2.19 -2.03
C ASP A 17 6.03 3.48 -1.60
N TYR A 18 4.92 3.84 -2.26
CA TYR A 18 4.13 5.00 -1.89
C TYR A 18 3.50 4.85 -0.50
N ILE A 19 3.00 3.67 -0.16
CA ILE A 19 2.52 3.38 1.20
C ILE A 19 3.63 3.60 2.21
N HIS A 20 4.80 2.99 2.00
CA HIS A 20 5.95 3.08 2.92
C HIS A 20 6.44 4.51 3.11
N ALA A 21 6.50 5.30 2.04
CA ALA A 21 6.90 6.71 2.10
C ALA A 21 5.91 7.60 2.87
N HIS A 22 4.65 7.16 3.03
CA HIS A 22 3.55 7.96 3.61
C HIS A 22 2.84 7.24 4.77
N LEU A 23 3.47 6.27 5.42
CA LEU A 23 2.88 5.52 6.56
C LEU A 23 2.48 6.42 7.73
N ASN A 24 3.14 7.57 7.86
CA ASN A 24 2.97 8.60 8.87
C ASN A 24 1.75 9.53 8.65
N ARG A 25 1.05 9.42 7.52
CA ARG A 25 -0.18 10.18 7.23
C ARG A 25 -1.31 9.26 6.79
N ASP A 26 -2.55 9.73 6.86
CA ASP A 26 -3.68 8.95 6.38
C ASP A 26 -3.63 8.76 4.86
N LEU A 27 -3.60 7.49 4.47
CA LEU A 27 -3.53 7.04 3.09
C LEU A 27 -4.90 6.54 2.66
N SER A 28 -5.49 7.20 1.67
CA SER A 28 -6.74 6.74 1.07
C SER A 28 -6.50 5.75 -0.07
N LEU A 29 -7.44 4.83 -0.26
CA LEU A 29 -7.42 3.92 -1.41
C LEU A 29 -7.45 4.69 -2.74
N ALA A 30 -8.11 5.85 -2.78
CA ALA A 30 -8.21 6.70 -3.95
C ALA A 30 -6.86 7.32 -4.35
N GLU A 31 -6.05 7.74 -3.38
CA GLU A 31 -4.69 8.21 -3.62
C GLU A 31 -3.81 7.10 -4.19
N LEU A 32 -3.85 5.90 -3.59
CA LEU A 32 -3.08 4.76 -4.08
C LEU A 32 -3.46 4.40 -5.52
N ALA A 33 -4.75 4.37 -5.83
CA ALA A 33 -5.24 4.15 -7.19
C ALA A 33 -4.75 5.22 -8.17
N SER A 34 -4.70 6.47 -7.74
CA SER A 34 -4.22 7.60 -8.56
C SER A 34 -2.73 7.48 -8.89
N VAL A 35 -1.90 7.02 -7.94
CA VAL A 35 -0.45 6.82 -8.14
C VAL A 35 -0.18 5.81 -9.26
N VAL A 36 -0.94 4.72 -9.30
CA VAL A 36 -0.77 3.65 -10.30
C VAL A 36 -1.71 3.78 -11.51
N ASN A 37 -2.48 4.87 -11.59
CA ASN A 37 -3.43 5.17 -12.66
C ASN A 37 -4.47 4.05 -12.89
N ILE A 38 -5.05 3.50 -11.82
CA ILE A 38 -6.13 2.49 -11.88
C ILE A 38 -7.29 2.87 -10.97
N SER A 39 -8.44 2.22 -11.15
CA SER A 39 -9.60 2.44 -10.29
C SER A 39 -9.35 1.98 -8.84
N PRO A 40 -9.87 2.68 -7.81
CA PRO A 40 -9.70 2.31 -6.39
C PRO A 40 -10.12 0.87 -6.08
N THR A 41 -11.26 0.44 -6.63
CA THR A 41 -11.78 -0.93 -6.50
C THR A 41 -10.84 -1.98 -7.08
N TYR A 42 -10.22 -1.66 -8.22
CA TYR A 42 -9.24 -2.51 -8.88
C TYR A 42 -7.93 -2.57 -8.09
N CYS A 43 -7.45 -1.42 -7.58
CA CYS A 43 -6.29 -1.34 -6.71
C CYS A 43 -6.46 -2.19 -5.45
N ALA A 44 -7.61 -2.10 -4.77
CA ALA A 44 -7.88 -2.91 -3.58
C ALA A 44 -7.90 -4.41 -3.88
N SER A 45 -8.57 -4.80 -4.97
CA SER A 45 -8.66 -6.20 -5.39
C SER A 45 -7.30 -6.77 -5.78
N LEU A 46 -6.52 -5.99 -6.54
CA LEU A 46 -5.16 -6.33 -6.95
C LEU A 46 -4.23 -6.50 -5.76
N PHE A 47 -4.21 -5.49 -4.89
CA PHE A 47 -3.35 -5.49 -3.71
C PHE A 47 -3.69 -6.67 -2.80
N LYS A 48 -4.98 -6.93 -2.56
CA LYS A 48 -5.43 -8.09 -1.78
C LYS A 48 -5.06 -9.41 -2.43
N ARG A 49 -5.15 -9.53 -3.75
CA ARG A 49 -4.76 -10.75 -4.47
C ARG A 49 -3.26 -11.03 -4.36
N MET A 50 -2.43 -10.00 -4.37
CA MET A 50 -0.97 -10.13 -4.33
C MET A 50 -0.41 -10.25 -2.91
N MET A 51 -0.96 -9.48 -1.96
CA MET A 51 -0.46 -9.37 -0.58
C MET A 51 -1.28 -10.20 0.42
N GLY A 52 -2.41 -10.78 0.00
CA GLY A 52 -3.34 -11.52 0.85
C GLY A 52 -4.25 -10.66 1.73
N ILE A 53 -3.93 -9.37 1.91
CA ILE A 53 -4.66 -8.44 2.79
C ILE A 53 -5.01 -7.12 2.08
N SER A 54 -5.97 -6.36 2.62
CA SER A 54 -6.35 -5.09 2.02
C SER A 54 -5.26 -4.01 2.20
N PRO A 55 -5.18 -3.00 1.30
CA PRO A 55 -4.24 -1.89 1.46
C PRO A 55 -4.33 -1.22 2.83
N HIS A 56 -5.55 -1.01 3.33
CA HIS A 56 -5.80 -0.38 4.62
C HIS A 56 -5.26 -1.23 5.79
N GLN A 57 -5.48 -2.54 5.77
CA GLN A 57 -4.91 -3.45 6.78
C GLN A 57 -3.38 -3.46 6.74
N TYR A 58 -2.80 -3.45 5.55
CA TYR A 58 -1.35 -3.39 5.37
C TYR A 58 -0.76 -2.11 5.96
N VAL A 59 -1.37 -0.95 5.72
CA VAL A 59 -0.95 0.34 6.31
C VAL A 59 -0.98 0.28 7.84
N ILE A 60 -2.07 -0.24 8.42
CA ILE A 60 -2.20 -0.38 9.88
C ILE A 60 -1.10 -1.27 10.45
N GLN A 61 -0.86 -2.44 9.85
CA GLN A 61 0.19 -3.36 10.30
C GLN A 61 1.56 -2.68 10.26
N ARG A 62 1.88 -1.99 9.16
CA ARG A 62 3.16 -1.29 9.01
C ARG A 62 3.33 -0.12 9.98
N ARG A 63 2.27 0.65 10.27
CA ARG A 63 2.29 1.70 11.31
C ARG A 63 2.61 1.12 12.68
N VAL A 64 1.98 0.00 13.04
CA VAL A 64 2.21 -0.69 14.32
C VAL A 64 3.63 -1.24 14.39
N GLU A 65 4.15 -1.84 13.31
CA GLU A 65 5.53 -2.30 13.24
C GLU A 65 6.54 -1.15 13.40
N GLN A 66 6.31 -0.01 12.74
CA GLN A 66 7.18 1.16 12.81
C GLN A 66 7.18 1.81 14.21
N ALA A 67 6.01 1.88 14.86
CA ALA A 67 5.88 2.36 16.24
C ALA A 67 6.59 1.42 17.25
N ASN A 68 6.44 0.11 17.07
CA ASN A 68 7.11 -0.88 17.93
C ASN A 68 8.63 -0.89 17.75
N PHE A 69 9.13 -0.65 16.54
CA PHE A 69 10.56 -0.52 16.29
C PHE A 69 11.12 0.74 16.96
N SER A 70 10.42 1.87 16.84
CA SER A 70 10.80 3.12 17.49
C SER A 70 10.79 3.02 19.02
N SER A 71 9.84 2.27 19.60
CA SER A 71 9.74 2.05 21.05
C SER A 71 10.88 1.16 21.62
N LYS A 72 11.47 0.29 20.80
CA LYS A 72 12.59 -0.57 21.21
C LYS A 72 13.97 0.09 21.10
N ILE A 73 14.13 1.14 20.30
CA ILE A 73 15.44 1.79 20.08
C ILE A 73 15.84 2.73 21.24
N TYR A 74 14.92 3.13 22.12
CA TYR A 74 15.21 3.94 23.31
C TYR A 74 15.34 3.13 24.61
N ARG A 75 15.64 1.84 24.50
CA ARG A 75 15.95 0.98 25.64
C ARG A 75 17.41 0.49 25.54
N PHE A 76 18.33 1.44 25.60
CA PHE A 76 19.73 1.21 25.91
C PHE A 76 20.20 2.27 26.91
#